data_AF-A0A972CL55-F1
#
_entry.id   AF-A0A972CL55-F1
#
_cell.length_a   1.000
_cell.length_b   1.000
_cell.length_c   1.000
_cell.angle_alpha   90.00
_cell.angle_beta   90.00
_cell.angle_gamma   90.00
#
_symmetry.space_group_name_H-M   'P 1'
#
loop_
_entity.id
_entity.type
_entity.pdbx_description
1 polymer ?
#
loop_
_entity_poly.entity_id
_entity_poly.type
_entity_poly.pdbx_seq_one_letter_code
_entity_poly.pdbx_strand_id
1 'polypeptide(L)'
;MVLDLINKIFREETTSKERAIERLRLVLVHDRANVAPGLMETLKEELIEVISKYMDIDEESMEVSLNSNERSASLVANIPVKRIRR
;
A
#
# COMPACT_ATOMS: atom_id res chain seq x y z
N MET A 1 -12.05 -2.03 -13.86
CA MET A 1 -12.16 -1.66 -12.42
C MET A 1 -10.86 -1.92 -11.65
N VAL A 2 -10.35 -3.16 -11.56
CA VAL A 2 -9.07 -3.45 -10.86
C VAL A 2 -7.85 -3.04 -11.69
N LEU A 3 -7.88 -3.33 -13.00
CA LEU A 3 -6.81 -2.99 -13.95
C LEU A 3 -6.61 -1.47 -14.08
N ASP A 4 -7.70 -0.70 -14.03
CA ASP A 4 -7.66 0.77 -14.09
C ASP A 4 -7.02 1.37 -12.84
N LEU A 5 -7.24 0.75 -11.68
CA LEU A 5 -6.63 1.15 -10.41
C LEU A 5 -5.12 0.89 -10.43
N ILE A 6 -4.72 -0.29 -10.89
CA ILE A 6 -3.31 -0.66 -11.13
C ILE A 6 -2.66 0.34 -12.10
N ASN A 7 -3.29 0.62 -13.24
CA ASN A 7 -2.73 1.55 -14.23
C ASN A 7 -2.65 3.00 -13.74
N LYS A 8 -3.60 3.48 -12.95
CA LYS A 8 -3.54 4.82 -12.30
C LYS A 8 -2.41 4.89 -11.28
N ILE A 9 -2.10 3.77 -10.64
CA ILE A 9 -1.04 3.64 -9.64
C ILE A 9 0.34 3.62 -10.34
N PHE A 10 0.52 2.85 -11.41
CA PHE A 10 1.80 2.79 -12.11
C PHE A 10 2.06 3.96 -13.09
N ARG A 11 1.10 4.89 -13.25
CA ARG A 11 1.23 6.14 -14.01
C ARG A 11 1.78 7.28 -13.14
N GLU A 12 3.06 7.27 -12.79
CA GLU A 12 3.80 8.51 -12.51
C GLU A 12 5.31 8.31 -12.62
N GLU A 13 6.00 9.42 -12.83
CA GLU A 13 7.01 9.62 -13.86
C GLU A 13 8.41 9.07 -13.55
N THR A 14 9.05 8.55 -14.58
CA THR A 14 10.49 8.26 -14.63
C THR A 14 11.27 9.59 -14.59
N THR A 15 11.40 10.23 -13.44
CA THR A 15 12.31 11.37 -13.27
C THR A 15 13.40 11.07 -12.23
N SER A 16 14.57 10.83 -12.79
CA SER A 16 15.91 11.12 -12.26
C SER A 16 16.27 10.70 -10.83
N LYS A 17 16.89 9.52 -10.74
CA LYS A 17 18.31 9.27 -10.37
C LYS A 17 18.98 9.94 -9.15
N GLU A 18 18.41 10.89 -8.40
CA GLU A 18 19.25 11.69 -7.48
C GLU A 18 19.00 11.52 -5.98
N ARG A 19 17.95 10.83 -5.52
CA ARG A 19 17.82 10.38 -4.13
C ARG A 19 16.92 9.14 -4.04
N ALA A 20 17.36 7.98 -4.52
CA ALA A 20 16.46 6.83 -4.66
C ALA A 20 16.13 6.18 -3.30
N ILE A 21 15.19 6.77 -2.58
CA ILE A 21 14.41 6.07 -1.55
C ILE A 21 13.50 5.10 -2.31
N GLU A 22 13.72 3.80 -2.14
CA GLU A 22 12.82 2.78 -2.68
C GLU A 22 11.49 2.84 -1.91
N ARG A 23 10.37 2.72 -2.63
CA ARG A 23 9.02 2.72 -2.03
C ARG A 23 8.31 1.44 -2.41
N LEU A 24 7.79 0.74 -1.41
CA LEU A 24 6.89 -0.38 -1.60
C LEU A 24 5.46 0.16 -1.69
N ARG A 25 4.73 -0.24 -2.74
CA ARG A 25 3.33 0.17 -2.93
C ARG A 25 2.42 -1.05 -2.78
N LEU A 26 1.56 -1.02 -1.78
CA LEU A 26 0.61 -2.08 -1.46
C LEU A 26 -0.80 -1.64 -1.88
N VAL A 27 -1.55 -2.54 -2.53
CA VAL A 27 -2.93 -2.31 -2.95
C VAL A 27 -3.77 -3.52 -2.58
N LEU A 28 -4.78 -3.30 -1.75
CA LEU A 28 -5.81 -4.28 -1.43
C LEU A 28 -7.13 -3.80 -2.02
N VAL A 29 -7.86 -4.71 -2.68
CA VAL A 29 -9.19 -4.42 -3.23
C VAL A 29 -10.11 -5.57 -2.84
N HIS A 30 -11.27 -5.25 -2.25
CA HIS A 30 -12.29 -6.22 -1.86
C HIS A 30 -13.70 -5.73 -2.22
N ASP A 31 -14.60 -6.68 -2.47
CA ASP A 31 -16.03 -6.38 -2.62
C ASP A 31 -16.63 -6.01 -1.26
N ARG A 32 -17.41 -4.92 -1.21
CA ARG A 32 -17.97 -4.40 0.05
C ARG A 32 -18.90 -5.40 0.75
N ALA A 33 -19.55 -6.30 0.01
CA ALA A 33 -20.53 -7.23 0.56
C ALA A 33 -19.99 -8.11 1.72
N ASN A 34 -18.67 -8.29 1.83
CA ASN A 34 -18.03 -9.17 2.80
C ASN A 34 -16.97 -8.50 3.71
N VAL A 35 -16.78 -7.18 3.68
CA VAL A 35 -15.77 -6.54 4.54
C VAL A 35 -16.36 -6.25 5.92
N ALA A 36 -15.93 -7.00 6.93
CA ALA A 36 -16.22 -6.67 8.32
C ALA A 36 -15.61 -5.30 8.69
N PRO A 37 -16.30 -4.46 9.49
CA PRO A 37 -15.73 -3.22 9.99
C PRO A 37 -14.39 -3.48 10.68
N GLY A 38 -13.33 -2.76 10.28
CA GLY A 38 -11.98 -2.91 10.84
C GLY A 38 -11.11 -4.00 10.20
N LEU A 39 -11.63 -4.86 9.32
CA LEU A 39 -10.83 -5.91 8.67
C LEU A 39 -9.68 -5.33 7.83
N MET A 40 -9.91 -4.23 7.11
CA MET A 40 -8.88 -3.58 6.29
C MET A 40 -7.76 -2.98 7.16
N GLU A 41 -8.11 -2.43 8.31
CA GLU A 41 -7.17 -1.93 9.31
C GLU A 41 -6.34 -3.07 9.91
N THR A 42 -6.96 -4.19 10.30
CA THR A 42 -6.24 -5.36 10.79
C THR A 42 -5.30 -5.93 9.73
N LEU A 43 -5.76 -6.11 8.49
CA LEU A 43 -4.92 -6.60 7.40
C LEU A 43 -3.74 -5.67 7.10
N LYS A 44 -3.97 -4.35 7.18
CA LYS A 44 -2.88 -3.37 7.06
C LYS A 44 -1.83 -3.60 8.14
N GLU A 45 -2.22 -3.70 9.41
CA GLU A 45 -1.30 -3.90 10.53
C GLU A 45 -0.51 -5.20 10.40
N GLU A 46 -1.18 -6.31 10.08
CA GLU A 46 -0.54 -7.61 9.89
C GLU A 46 0.46 -7.60 8.71
N LEU A 47 0.10 -6.97 7.60
CA LEU A 47 0.99 -6.86 6.43
C LEU A 47 2.21 -6.00 6.73
N ILE A 48 2.04 -4.89 7.45
CA ILE A 48 3.16 -4.05 7.88
C ILE A 48 4.10 -4.84 8.79
N GLU A 49 3.57 -5.56 9.77
CA GLU A 49 4.38 -6.39 10.66
C GLU A 49 5.19 -7.45 9.87
N VAL A 50 4.56 -8.10 8.89
CA VAL A 50 5.23 -9.08 8.03
C VAL A 50 6.30 -8.43 7.16
N ILE A 51 6.03 -7.27 6.54
CA ILE A 51 7.01 -6.54 5.72
C ILE A 51 8.21 -6.12 6.57
N SER A 52 7.97 -5.62 7.79
CA SER A 52 9.01 -5.20 8.74
C SER A 52 9.97 -6.32 9.17
N LYS A 53 9.57 -7.60 9.02
CA LYS A 53 10.47 -8.75 9.25
C LYS A 53 11.58 -8.83 8.20
N TYR A 54 11.31 -8.40 6.97
CA TYR A 54 12.24 -8.49 5.83
C TYR A 54 12.79 -7.13 5.37
N MET A 55 12.18 -6.04 5.79
CA MET A 55 12.53 -4.68 5.36
C MET A 55 12.55 -3.74 6.56
N ASP A 56 13.50 -2.81 6.55
CA ASP A 56 13.48 -1.65 7.42
C ASP A 56 12.67 -0.56 6.70
N ILE A 57 11.51 -0.20 7.26
CA ILE A 57 10.54 0.72 6.66
C ILE A 57 10.40 1.99 7.50
N ASP A 58 9.98 3.07 6.86
CA ASP A 58 9.63 4.31 7.54
C ASP A 58 8.13 4.35 7.84
N GLU A 59 7.74 3.93 9.04
CA GLU A 59 6.34 3.92 9.46
C GLU A 59 5.77 5.34 9.65
N GLU A 60 6.60 6.31 10.04
CA GLU A 60 6.17 7.70 10.25
C GLU A 60 5.85 8.40 8.93
N SER A 61 6.61 8.08 7.88
CA SER A 61 6.43 8.61 6.52
C SER A 61 5.53 7.73 5.64
N MET A 62 4.88 6.71 6.22
CA MET A 62 3.98 5.83 5.50
C MET A 62 2.65 6.54 5.20
N GLU A 63 2.24 6.52 3.93
CA GLU A 63 0.96 7.08 3.52
C GLU A 63 -0.04 5.95 3.26
N VAL A 64 -1.23 6.03 3.88
CA VAL A 64 -2.29 5.04 3.69
C VAL A 64 -3.58 5.74 3.28
N SER A 65 -4.22 5.22 2.24
CA SER A 65 -5.49 5.70 1.71
C SER A 65 -6.50 4.56 1.68
N LEU A 66 -7.54 4.67 2.51
CA LEU A 66 -8.72 3.81 2.43
C LEU A 66 -9.79 4.48 1.57
N ASN A 67 -10.23 3.78 0.54
CA ASN A 67 -11.31 4.20 -0.34
C ASN A 67 -12.42 3.17 -0.27
N SER A 68 -13.56 3.56 0.30
CA SER A 68 -14.79 2.77 0.30
C SER A 68 -15.84 3.46 -0.56
N ASN A 69 -16.36 2.76 -1.56
CA ASN A 69 -17.53 3.18 -2.34
C ASN A 69 -18.67 2.17 -2.14
N GLU A 70 -19.81 2.36 -2.80
CA GLU A 70 -20.98 1.49 -2.62
C GLU A 70 -20.74 0.01 -2.97
N ARG A 71 -19.75 -0.30 -3.81
CA ARG A 71 -19.49 -1.64 -4.38
C ARG A 71 -18.14 -2.24 -3.99
N SER A 72 -17.19 -1.44 -3.53
CA SER A 72 -15.86 -1.93 -3.19
C SER A 72 -15.19 -1.13 -2.07
N ALA A 73 -14.36 -1.83 -1.31
CA ALA A 73 -13.38 -1.26 -0.41
C ALA A 73 -11.98 -1.47 -0.99
N SER A 74 -11.12 -0.47 -0.86
CA SER A 74 -9.73 -0.57 -1.28
C SER A 74 -8.82 0.16 -0.30
N LEU A 75 -7.64 -0.41 -0.08
CA LEU A 75 -6.58 0.17 0.72
C LEU A 75 -5.34 0.32 -0.17
N VAL A 76 -4.79 1.52 -0.22
CA VAL A 76 -3.54 1.82 -0.91
C VAL A 76 -2.56 2.33 0.11
N ALA A 77 -1.40 1.68 0.24
CA ALA A 77 -0.32 2.12 1.12
C ALA A 77 0.96 2.37 0.33
N ASN A 78 1.59 3.52 0.55
CA ASN A 78 2.93 3.83 0.08
C ASN A 78 3.88 3.75 1.29
N ILE A 79 4.80 2.80 1.25
CA ILE A 79 5.68 2.46 2.37
C ILE A 79 7.12 2.77 1.94
N PRO A 80 7.74 3.82 2.48
CA PRO A 80 9.15 4.09 2.21
C PRO A 80 10.03 3.01 2.83
N VAL A 81 10.95 2.47 2.03
CA VAL A 81 11.90 1.44 2.46
C VAL A 81 13.24 2.10 2.72
N LYS A 82 13.75 1.98 3.95
CA LYS A 82 15.08 2.45 4.35
C LYS A 82 16.15 1.46 3.91
N ARG A 83 15.91 0.17 4.14
CA ARG A 83 16.86 -0.91 3.81
C ARG A 83 16.16 -2.26 3.68
N ILE A 84 16.57 -3.07 2.71
CA ILE A 84 16.17 -4.48 2.65
C ILE A 84 17.10 -5.30 3.57
N ARG A 85 16.52 -6.12 4.44
CA ARG A 85 17.26 -7.07 5.28
C ARG A 85 17.51 -8.32 4.43
N ARG A 86 18.68 -8.40 3.81
CA ARG A 86 19.16 -9.60 3.11
C ARG A 86 19.69 -10.64 4.10
#